data_AF-A0AAE0ZGT3-F1
#
_entry.id   AF-A0AAE0ZGT3-F1
#
_cell.length_a   1.000
_cell.length_b   1.000
_cell.length_c   1.000
_cell.angle_alpha   90.00
_cell.angle_beta   90.00
_cell.angle_gamma   90.00
#
_symmetry.space_group_name_H-M   'P 1'
#
loop_
_entity.id
_entity.type
_entity.pdbx_description
1 polymer ?
#
loop_
_entity_poly.entity_id
_entity_poly.type
_entity_poly.pdbx_seq_one_letter_code
_entity_poly.pdbx_strand_id
1 'polypeptide(L)'
;MYFGIKNDKNRKGFEVRLQPASTEKLDPVACLKSYLSITRSLAHDDGPTFLSLIPPHDGLSAAGVSDILRETIRDAGLDEKKFTPRSFRPTGASASIKAGNDPEVTRQIGRWRSREVFYNSYVYPLARDSFTDNLLSTETL
;
A
#
# COMPACT_ATOMS: atom_id res chain seq x y z
N MET A 1 22.59 -6.70 0.49
CA MET A 1 22.70 -6.62 -0.99
C MET A 1 21.65 -5.63 -1.48
N TYR A 2 22.06 -4.51 -2.11
CA TYR A 2 21.17 -3.39 -2.45
C TYR A 2 20.49 -3.62 -3.80
N PHE A 3 19.16 -3.77 -3.80
CA PHE A 3 18.38 -4.05 -5.02
C PHE A 3 17.49 -2.89 -5.45
N GLY A 4 18.13 -1.82 -5.93
CA GLY A 4 17.62 -1.05 -7.06
C GLY A 4 16.61 0.06 -6.80
N ILE A 5 16.86 1.16 -7.49
CA ILE A 5 16.02 2.36 -7.69
C ILE A 5 14.61 1.97 -8.18
N LYS A 6 13.59 2.80 -7.89
CA LYS A 6 12.16 2.72 -8.29
C LYS A 6 11.85 1.98 -9.61
N ASN A 7 12.72 2.10 -10.60
CA ASN A 7 12.66 1.36 -11.86
C ASN A 7 13.65 0.19 -11.80
N ASP A 8 13.12 -1.03 -11.74
CA ASP A 8 13.93 -2.21 -11.98
C ASP A 8 14.41 -2.19 -13.44
N LYS A 9 15.69 -1.84 -13.64
CA LYS A 9 16.30 -1.80 -14.98
C LYS A 9 16.19 -3.13 -15.72
N ASN A 10 16.06 -4.24 -14.99
CA ASN A 10 16.01 -5.59 -15.55
C ASN A 10 14.59 -6.19 -15.54
N ARG A 11 13.57 -5.45 -15.07
CA ARG A 11 12.18 -5.94 -14.91
C ARG A 11 12.05 -7.30 -14.20
N LYS A 12 13.03 -7.69 -13.37
CA LYS A 12 12.99 -8.92 -12.57
C LYS A 12 11.83 -8.91 -11.56
N GLY A 13 11.34 -7.73 -11.19
CA GLY A 13 10.26 -7.59 -10.22
C GLY A 13 10.71 -8.01 -8.82
N PHE A 14 9.77 -8.03 -7.89
CA PHE A 14 9.97 -8.61 -6.56
C PHE A 14 8.74 -9.44 -6.24
N GLU A 15 8.94 -10.63 -5.68
CA GLU A 15 7.85 -11.47 -5.22
C GLU A 15 7.24 -10.85 -3.96
N VAL A 16 6.02 -10.33 -4.07
CA VAL A 16 5.24 -9.90 -2.92
C VAL A 16 4.26 -11.01 -2.58
N ARG A 17 4.36 -11.55 -1.35
CA ARG A 17 3.39 -12.53 -0.85
C ARG A 17 2.25 -11.80 -0.17
N LEU A 18 1.08 -11.82 -0.80
CA LEU A 18 -0.16 -11.36 -0.19
C LEU A 18 -0.56 -12.34 0.91
N GLN A 19 -0.85 -11.81 2.10
CA GLN A 19 -1.35 -12.58 3.23
C GLN A 19 -2.87 -12.42 3.32
N PRO A 20 -3.61 -13.48 3.64
CA PRO A 20 -5.03 -13.36 3.93
C PRO A 20 -5.24 -12.51 5.19
N ALA A 21 -6.34 -11.76 5.23
CA ALA A 21 -6.74 -11.03 6.42
C ALA A 21 -7.71 -11.87 7.27
N SER A 22 -7.73 -11.64 8.58
CA SER A 22 -8.70 -12.30 9.48
C SER A 22 -10.14 -11.89 9.21
N THR A 23 -10.34 -10.70 8.62
CA THR A 23 -11.66 -10.18 8.24
C THR A 23 -11.84 -10.34 6.74
N GLU A 24 -12.86 -11.11 6.32
CA GLU A 24 -13.16 -11.40 4.91
C GLU A 24 -13.28 -10.14 4.06
N LYS A 25 -13.98 -9.11 4.56
CA LYS A 25 -14.15 -7.82 3.86
C LYS A 25 -12.85 -7.05 3.63
N LEU A 26 -11.79 -7.39 4.36
CA LEU A 26 -10.47 -6.77 4.26
C LEU A 26 -9.42 -7.74 3.72
N ASP A 27 -9.82 -8.94 3.27
CA ASP A 27 -8.89 -9.95 2.78
C ASP A 27 -8.50 -9.68 1.33
N PRO A 28 -7.25 -9.24 1.07
CA PRO A 28 -6.80 -8.94 -0.29
C PRO A 28 -6.67 -10.20 -1.14
N VAL A 29 -6.43 -11.37 -0.55
CA VAL A 29 -6.32 -12.65 -1.26
C VAL A 29 -7.69 -13.12 -1.71
N ALA A 30 -8.70 -13.06 -0.83
CA ALA A 30 -10.07 -13.40 -1.18
C ALA A 30 -10.63 -12.44 -2.23
N CYS A 31 -10.41 -11.13 -2.07
CA CYS A 31 -10.78 -10.12 -3.05
C CYS A 31 -10.17 -10.39 -4.44
N LEU A 32 -8.85 -10.66 -4.50
CA LEU A 32 -8.18 -10.94 -5.76
C LEU A 32 -8.68 -12.23 -6.41
N LYS A 33 -8.93 -13.31 -5.64
CA LYS A 33 -9.49 -14.55 -6.16
C LYS A 33 -10.88 -14.33 -6.77
N SER A 34 -11.74 -13.58 -6.09
CA SER A 34 -13.07 -13.24 -6.59
C SER A 34 -12.99 -12.42 -7.87
N TYR A 35 -12.10 -11.42 -7.92
CA TYR A 35 -11.86 -10.63 -9.12
C TYR A 35 -11.42 -11.52 -10.31
N LEU A 36 -10.39 -12.36 -10.12
CA LEU A 36 -9.88 -13.25 -11.15
C LEU A 36 -10.93 -14.25 -11.65
N SER A 37 -11.80 -14.74 -10.76
CA SER A 37 -12.92 -15.60 -11.12
C SER A 37 -13.88 -14.89 -12.08
N ILE A 38 -14.23 -13.64 -11.77
CA ILE A 38 -15.18 -12.83 -12.55
C ILE A 38 -14.58 -12.42 -13.90
N THR A 39 -13.30 -12.04 -13.94
CA THR A 39 -12.65 -11.53 -15.16
C THR A 39 -12.01 -12.61 -16.03
N ARG A 40 -12.10 -13.89 -15.64
CA ARG A 40 -11.42 -14.99 -16.32
C ARG A 40 -11.73 -15.09 -17.81
N SER A 41 -12.96 -14.85 -18.21
CA SER A 41 -13.39 -14.92 -19.62
C SER A 41 -12.88 -13.76 -20.47
N LEU A 42 -12.42 -12.67 -19.83
CA LEU A 42 -11.90 -11.47 -20.48
C LEU A 42 -10.37 -11.46 -20.52
N ALA A 43 -9.73 -12.26 -19.67
CA ALA A 43 -8.28 -12.33 -19.55
C ALA A 43 -7.66 -13.18 -20.66
N HIS A 44 -6.48 -12.77 -21.11
CA HIS A 44 -5.59 -13.59 -21.92
C HIS A 44 -4.59 -14.34 -21.00
N ASP A 45 -4.13 -15.52 -21.41
CA ASP A 45 -3.27 -16.39 -20.58
C ASP A 45 -1.97 -15.68 -20.11
N ASP A 46 -1.41 -14.80 -20.94
CA ASP A 46 -0.25 -13.95 -20.63
C ASP A 46 -0.60 -12.45 -20.49
N GLY A 47 -1.86 -12.17 -20.17
CA GLY A 47 -2.40 -10.82 -20.06
C GLY A 47 -2.10 -10.13 -18.72
N PRO A 48 -2.40 -8.83 -18.62
CA PRO A 48 -2.29 -8.09 -17.36
C PRO A 48 -3.30 -8.61 -16.32
N THR A 49 -2.91 -8.57 -15.04
CA THR A 49 -3.79 -9.03 -13.96
C THR A 49 -5.05 -8.18 -13.83
N PHE A 50 -4.93 -6.84 -13.93
CA PHE A 50 -6.07 -5.92 -13.83
C PHE A 50 -6.45 -5.40 -15.20
N LEU A 51 -7.71 -5.61 -15.58
CA LEU A 51 -8.27 -5.29 -16.89
C LEU A 51 -9.18 -4.06 -16.82
N SER A 52 -9.20 -3.29 -17.90
CA SER A 52 -10.29 -2.38 -18.22
C SER A 52 -11.57 -3.16 -18.48
N LEU A 53 -12.70 -2.71 -17.93
CA LEU A 53 -14.01 -3.29 -18.25
C LEU A 53 -14.55 -2.80 -19.61
N ILE A 54 -13.88 -1.83 -20.24
CA ILE A 54 -14.21 -1.32 -21.56
C ILE A 54 -13.42 -2.13 -22.61
N PRO A 55 -14.07 -2.70 -23.64
CA PRO A 55 -13.39 -3.34 -24.76
C PRO A 55 -12.32 -2.41 -25.37
N PRO A 56 -11.11 -2.90 -25.69
CA PRO A 56 -10.75 -4.31 -25.87
C PRO A 56 -10.25 -5.04 -24.59
N HIS A 57 -10.56 -4.54 -23.40
CA HIS A 57 -10.15 -5.12 -22.10
C HIS A 57 -8.64 -5.09 -21.85
N ASP A 58 -7.98 -4.03 -22.31
CA ASP A 58 -6.56 -3.81 -22.05
C ASP A 58 -6.23 -3.74 -20.56
N GLY A 59 -4.94 -3.86 -20.24
CA GLY A 59 -4.43 -3.65 -18.89
C GLY A 59 -4.77 -2.27 -18.36
N LEU A 60 -5.21 -2.22 -17.11
CA LEU A 60 -5.56 -0.99 -16.44
C LEU A 60 -4.34 -0.05 -16.37
N SER A 61 -4.51 1.18 -16.86
CA SER A 61 -3.44 2.17 -16.84
C SER A 61 -3.16 2.67 -15.42
N ALA A 62 -1.98 3.24 -15.19
CA ALA A 62 -1.68 3.87 -13.90
C ALA A 62 -2.64 5.02 -13.55
N ALA A 63 -3.17 5.72 -14.55
CA ALA A 63 -4.21 6.73 -14.37
C ALA A 63 -5.52 6.07 -13.93
N GLY A 64 -5.96 5.00 -14.60
CA GLY A 64 -7.17 4.26 -14.23
C GLY A 64 -7.12 3.68 -12.81
N VAL A 65 -5.96 3.13 -12.40
CA VAL A 65 -5.74 2.71 -11.00
C VAL A 65 -5.88 3.90 -10.05
N SER A 66 -5.27 5.04 -10.40
CA SER A 66 -5.34 6.25 -9.59
C SER A 66 -6.78 6.76 -9.44
N ASP A 67 -7.59 6.67 -10.49
CA ASP A 67 -8.99 7.08 -10.46
C ASP A 67 -9.81 6.15 -9.56
N ILE A 68 -9.69 4.83 -9.72
CA ILE A 68 -10.36 3.85 -8.85
C ILE A 68 -10.00 4.06 -7.37
N LEU A 69 -8.73 4.33 -7.06
CA LEU A 69 -8.30 4.60 -5.68
C LEU A 69 -8.92 5.90 -5.14
N ARG A 70 -9.09 6.93 -5.98
CA ARG A 70 -9.75 8.18 -5.60
C ARG A 70 -11.23 7.95 -5.33
N GLU A 71 -11.91 7.19 -6.18
CA GLU A 71 -13.31 6.81 -5.97
C GLU A 71 -13.47 6.02 -4.68
N THR A 72 -12.57 5.06 -4.41
CA THR A 72 -12.58 4.28 -3.17
C THR A 72 -12.41 5.17 -1.92
N ILE A 73 -11.54 6.19 -1.99
CA ILE A 73 -11.36 7.18 -0.91
C ILE A 73 -12.66 7.94 -0.66
N ARG A 74 -13.30 8.42 -1.74
CA ARG A 74 -14.56 9.15 -1.67
C ARG A 74 -15.68 8.28 -1.10
N ASP A 75 -15.83 7.06 -1.59
CA ASP A 75 -16.87 6.12 -1.18
C ASP A 75 -16.68 5.65 0.26
N ALA A 76 -15.45 5.63 0.76
CA ALA A 76 -15.14 5.40 2.17
C ALA A 76 -15.43 6.62 3.07
N GLY A 77 -15.89 7.75 2.52
CA GLY A 77 -16.16 8.98 3.28
C GLY A 77 -14.90 9.71 3.76
N LEU A 78 -13.74 9.44 3.15
CA LEU A 78 -12.48 10.09 3.50
C LEU A 78 -12.35 11.44 2.79
N ASP A 79 -11.72 12.41 3.48
CA ASP A 79 -11.45 13.74 2.91
C ASP A 79 -10.45 13.64 1.75
N GLU A 80 -10.93 13.81 0.52
CA GLU A 80 -10.14 13.74 -0.72
C GLU A 80 -9.04 14.82 -0.83
N LYS A 81 -9.08 15.87 0.00
CA LYS A 81 -7.99 16.86 0.09
C LYS A 81 -6.83 16.33 0.93
N LYS A 82 -7.11 15.45 1.89
CA LYS A 82 -6.11 14.83 2.78
C LYS A 82 -5.62 13.49 2.26
N PHE A 83 -6.54 12.66 1.75
CA PHE A 83 -6.26 11.33 1.25
C PHE A 83 -6.29 11.34 -0.27
N THR A 84 -5.22 10.85 -0.87
CA THR A 84 -5.10 10.71 -2.32
C THR A 84 -4.57 9.32 -2.65
N PRO A 85 -4.59 8.89 -3.92
CA PRO A 85 -3.96 7.64 -4.34
C PRO A 85 -2.48 7.52 -3.93
N ARG A 86 -1.78 8.65 -3.71
CA ARG A 86 -0.39 8.65 -3.24
C ARG A 86 -0.26 8.33 -1.75
N SER A 87 -1.33 8.43 -0.97
CA SER A 87 -1.33 8.20 0.47
C SER A 87 -1.18 6.71 0.83
N PHE A 88 -1.53 5.78 -0.06
CA PHE A 88 -1.46 4.34 0.21
C PHE A 88 -0.05 3.84 0.53
N ARG A 89 0.97 4.32 -0.19
CA ARG A 89 2.36 3.90 0.04
C ARG A 89 2.88 4.33 1.42
N PRO A 90 2.79 5.62 1.80
CA PRO A 90 3.13 6.04 3.16
C PRO A 90 2.32 5.35 4.25
N THR A 91 1.01 5.18 4.06
CA THR A 91 0.15 4.55 5.06
C THR A 91 0.53 3.08 5.27
N GLY A 92 0.79 2.33 4.19
CA GLY A 92 1.25 0.94 4.29
C GLY A 92 2.62 0.82 4.98
N ALA A 93 3.54 1.73 4.70
CA ALA A 93 4.84 1.80 5.36
C ALA A 93 4.70 2.04 6.87
N SER A 94 3.89 3.03 7.23
CA SER A 94 3.62 3.42 8.61
C SER A 94 2.93 2.30 9.37
N ALA A 95 1.97 1.62 8.75
CA ALA A 95 1.29 0.46 9.33
C ALA A 95 2.26 -0.72 9.59
N SER A 96 3.18 -0.98 8.64
CA SER A 96 4.21 -2.01 8.80
C SER A 96 5.13 -1.71 10.00
N ILE A 97 5.59 -0.47 10.15
CA ILE A 97 6.40 -0.06 11.32
C ILE A 97 5.58 -0.14 12.61
N LYS A 98 4.32 0.31 12.60
CA LYS A 98 3.43 0.24 13.76
C LYS A 98 3.19 -1.20 14.22
N ALA A 99 3.19 -2.15 13.29
CA ALA A 99 3.11 -3.59 13.59
C ALA A 99 4.43 -4.18 14.12
N GLY A 100 5.48 -3.37 14.34
CA GLY A 100 6.75 -3.80 14.90
C GLY A 100 7.74 -4.39 13.89
N ASN A 101 7.47 -4.28 12.59
CA ASN A 101 8.43 -4.73 11.57
C ASN A 101 9.66 -3.82 11.53
N ASP A 102 10.82 -4.40 11.19
CA ASP A 102 12.07 -3.65 11.03
C ASP A 102 11.89 -2.56 9.94
N PRO A 103 12.05 -1.27 10.29
CA PRO A 103 11.93 -0.17 9.34
C PRO A 103 12.89 -0.31 8.14
N GLU A 104 14.05 -0.94 8.30
CA GLU A 104 15.00 -1.17 7.22
C GLU A 104 14.50 -2.22 6.22
N VAL A 105 13.82 -3.27 6.71
CA VAL A 105 13.15 -4.27 5.88
C VAL A 105 11.96 -3.65 5.15
N THR A 106 11.10 -2.91 5.86
CA THR A 106 9.98 -2.16 5.24
C THR A 106 10.50 -1.20 4.18
N ARG A 107 11.63 -0.52 4.46
CA ARG A 107 12.25 0.42 3.51
C ARG A 107 12.68 -0.26 2.21
N GLN A 108 13.33 -1.41 2.35
CA GLN A 108 13.83 -2.20 1.24
C GLN A 108 12.67 -2.75 0.40
N ILE A 109 11.62 -3.28 1.03
CA ILE A 109 10.39 -3.74 0.36
C ILE A 109 9.73 -2.59 -0.42
N GLY A 110 9.61 -1.41 0.18
CA GLY A 110 9.03 -0.22 -0.47
C GLY A 110 9.95 0.47 -1.48
N ARG A 111 11.19 -0.01 -1.64
CA ARG A 111 12.21 0.46 -2.60
C ARG A 111 12.51 1.95 -2.51
N TRP A 112 12.52 2.50 -1.29
CA TRP A 112 12.94 3.88 -1.08
C TRP A 112 14.46 3.98 -1.02
N ARG A 113 15.03 4.95 -1.75
CA ARG A 113 16.47 5.04 -2.01
C ARG A 113 17.31 5.18 -0.72
N SER A 114 16.86 6.01 0.21
CA SER A 114 17.56 6.33 1.45
C SER A 114 16.60 6.28 2.64
N ARG A 115 17.16 6.11 3.84
CA ARG A 115 16.40 6.24 5.10
C ARG A 115 15.75 7.60 5.23
N GLU A 116 16.46 8.66 4.84
CA GLU A 116 15.95 10.02 4.91
C GLU A 116 14.66 10.18 4.09
N VAL A 117 14.64 9.73 2.83
CA VAL A 117 13.41 9.78 2.00
C VAL A 117 12.30 8.94 2.62
N PHE A 118 12.64 7.77 3.16
CA PHE A 118 11.68 6.89 3.81
C PHE A 118 11.01 7.55 5.02
N TYR A 119 11.79 8.04 5.98
CA TYR A 119 11.25 8.66 7.19
C TYR A 119 10.60 10.02 6.92
N ASN A 120 11.14 10.84 6.01
CA ASN A 120 10.61 12.19 5.78
C ASN A 120 9.36 12.19 4.90
N SER A 121 9.15 11.17 4.06
CA SER A 121 8.08 11.19 3.05
C SER A 121 7.11 10.01 3.10
N TYR A 122 7.46 8.93 3.79
CA TYR A 122 6.66 7.69 3.77
C TYR A 122 6.33 7.13 5.15
N VAL A 123 7.01 7.55 6.21
CA VAL A 123 6.63 7.18 7.58
C VAL A 123 5.96 8.39 8.21
N TYR A 124 4.65 8.30 8.45
CA TYR A 124 3.98 9.34 9.22
C TYR A 124 4.45 9.22 10.67
N PRO A 125 4.90 10.34 11.30
CA PRO A 125 5.29 10.31 12.69
C PRO A 125 4.11 9.83 13.52
N LEU A 126 4.34 8.83 14.38
CA LEU A 126 3.40 8.49 15.43
C LEU A 126 3.28 9.74 16.30
N ALA A 127 2.10 10.38 16.31
CA ALA A 127 1.80 11.33 17.36
C ALA A 127 2.01 10.57 18.66
N ARG A 128 2.98 11.01 19.48
CA ARG A 128 3.14 10.45 20.81
C ARG A 128 1.81 10.64 21.52
N ASP A 129 1.24 9.58 22.07
CA ASP A 129 0.28 9.72 23.17
C ASP A 129 0.92 10.70 24.15
N SER A 130 0.13 11.68 24.57
CA SER A 130 0.59 13.02 24.89
C SER A 130 1.87 12.98 25.74
N PHE A 131 2.86 13.81 25.38
CA PHE A 131 4.09 13.97 26.18
C PHE A 131 3.77 14.23 27.67
N THR A 132 2.61 14.83 27.92
CA THR A 132 1.98 15.05 29.23
C THR A 132 1.65 13.77 30.02
N ASP A 133 1.17 12.69 29.39
CA ASP A 133 0.74 11.50 30.14
C ASP A 133 1.91 10.73 30.77
N ASN A 134 3.10 10.81 30.17
CA ASN A 134 4.32 10.22 30.71
C ASN A 134 5.00 11.11 31.78
N LEU A 135 4.73 12.41 31.77
CA LEU A 135 5.26 13.36 32.76
C LEU A 135 4.43 13.37 34.05
N LEU A 136 3.12 13.19 33.94
CA LEU A 136 2.19 13.21 35.09
C LEU A 136 2.12 11.87 35.83
N SER A 137 2.64 10.78 35.25
CA SER A 137 2.68 9.45 35.87
C SER A 137 3.94 9.20 36.71
N THR A 138 4.89 10.15 36.74
CA THR A 138 6.12 10.06 37.55
C THR A 138 6.01 10.73 38.93
N GLU A 139 4.87 11.35 39.26
CA GLU A 139 4.64 12.03 40.56
C GLU A 139 3.75 11.22 41.52
N THR A 140 4.06 9.94 41.72
CA THR A 140 3.54 9.19 42.88
C THR A 140 4.69 8.48 43.60
N LEU A 141 5.30 9.20 44.54
CA LEU A 141 6.08 8.68 45.66
C LEU A 141 5.25 8.80 46.94
#